data_AF-A0A972ERL5-F1
#
_entry.id   AF-A0A972ERL5-F1
#
_cell.length_a   1.000
_cell.length_b   1.000
_cell.length_c   1.000
_cell.angle_alpha   90.00
_cell.angle_beta   90.00
_cell.angle_gamma   90.00
#
_symmetry.space_group_name_H-M   'P 1'
#
loop_
_entity.id
_entity.type
_entity.pdbx_description
1 polymer ?
#
loop_
_entity_poly.entity_id
_entity_poly.type
_entity_poly.pdbx_seq_one_letter_code
_entity_poly.pdbx_strand_id
1 'polypeptide(L)'
;DLFIGTGYLEELAEIIHHPTRRVYLDQRDAPETGLHFPLITSPSYSYLKIAEGCDNFCSYCIIPQLRGRFRSRSIDSLVREAEEVASKGIKELILIAQDTARFGMDTDQGNLLDLLRALHDVSGIEWIRMQYLYPDTLDRAFFESIAQLPKVVPYFDIPIQHAANSVLKRMNRHTSKEHLIDLIRTARDVLPDAVLRTTAIVGFPGETPAEFDELMSFIQ
;
A
#
# COMPACT_ATOMS: atom_id res chain seq x y z
N ASP A 1 -9.17 32.45 -2.95
CA ASP A 1 -9.13 30.98 -2.85
C ASP A 1 -8.84 30.34 -4.19
N LEU A 2 -7.96 29.34 -4.21
CA LEU A 2 -7.62 28.52 -5.36
C LEU A 2 -8.03 27.07 -5.06
N PHE A 3 -8.59 26.38 -6.06
CA PHE A 3 -8.92 24.96 -5.99
C PHE A 3 -7.98 24.22 -6.92
N ILE A 4 -7.12 23.34 -6.38
CA ILE A 4 -6.05 22.70 -7.14
C ILE A 4 -6.15 21.18 -6.92
N GLY A 5 -6.21 20.43 -8.02
CA GLY A 5 -6.25 18.98 -8.04
C GLY A 5 -4.86 18.36 -8.05
N THR A 6 -4.80 17.04 -7.86
CA THR A 6 -3.55 16.30 -7.71
C THR A 6 -2.69 16.24 -8.97
N GLY A 7 -3.30 16.40 -10.15
CA GLY A 7 -2.57 16.50 -11.42
C GLY A 7 -1.77 17.79 -11.60
N TYR A 8 -1.95 18.79 -10.73
CA TYR A 8 -1.25 20.09 -10.80
C TYR A 8 -0.18 20.26 -9.69
N LEU A 9 0.25 19.16 -9.06
CA LEU A 9 1.14 19.24 -7.89
C LEU A 9 2.53 19.80 -8.22
N GLU A 10 3.04 19.56 -9.43
CA GLU A 10 4.34 20.09 -9.87
C GLU A 10 4.26 21.59 -10.18
N GLU A 11 3.15 22.05 -10.75
CA GLU A 11 2.92 23.45 -11.08
C GLU A 11 2.42 24.26 -9.86
N LEU A 12 2.33 23.66 -8.67
CA LEU A 12 1.73 24.27 -7.49
C LEU A 12 2.37 25.63 -7.15
N ALA A 13 3.70 25.72 -7.17
CA ALA A 13 4.42 26.97 -6.90
C ALA A 13 4.09 28.05 -7.94
N GLU A 14 4.07 27.69 -9.22
CA GLU A 14 3.71 28.60 -10.31
C GLU A 14 2.26 29.09 -10.17
N ILE A 15 1.32 28.18 -9.90
CA ILE A 15 -0.11 28.49 -9.73
C ILE A 15 -0.34 29.43 -8.54
N ILE A 16 0.39 29.23 -7.44
CA ILE A 16 0.29 30.09 -6.25
C ILE A 16 0.80 31.51 -6.55
N HIS A 17 1.94 31.64 -7.23
CA HIS A 17 2.54 32.94 -7.53
C HIS A 17 1.86 33.68 -8.69
N HIS A 18 1.36 32.93 -9.68
CA HIS A 18 0.84 33.46 -10.94
C HIS A 18 -0.48 32.77 -11.36
N PRO A 19 -1.57 32.92 -10.59
CA PRO A 19 -2.82 32.24 -10.91
C PRO A 19 -3.46 32.82 -12.17
N THR A 20 -3.66 31.97 -13.19
CA THR A 20 -4.40 32.30 -14.43
C THR A 20 -5.91 32.06 -14.30
N ARG A 21 -6.33 31.17 -13.38
CA ARG A 21 -7.72 30.83 -13.06
C ARG A 21 -7.87 30.47 -11.58
N ARG A 22 -9.10 30.27 -11.11
CA ARG A 22 -9.41 29.87 -9.72
C ARG A 22 -9.48 28.35 -9.51
N VAL A 23 -9.73 27.57 -10.55
CA VAL A 23 -9.94 26.12 -10.47
C VAL A 23 -9.00 25.42 -11.44
N TYR A 24 -8.12 24.56 -10.90
CA TYR A 24 -7.16 23.72 -11.59
C TYR A 24 -7.50 22.26 -11.28
N LEU A 25 -8.57 21.78 -11.90
CA LEU A 25 -9.03 20.40 -11.78
C LEU A 25 -9.08 19.80 -13.18
N ASP A 26 -8.41 18.68 -13.37
CA ASP A 26 -8.55 17.82 -14.53
C ASP A 26 -8.30 16.36 -14.13
N GLN A 27 -8.45 15.46 -15.09
CA GLN A 27 -8.19 14.03 -14.92
C GLN A 27 -6.74 13.66 -15.23
N ARG A 28 -5.79 14.61 -15.12
CA ARG A 28 -4.38 14.24 -15.23
C ARG A 28 -4.01 13.35 -14.06
N ASP A 29 -3.26 12.31 -14.36
CA ASP A 29 -2.61 11.51 -13.34
C ASP A 29 -1.77 12.41 -12.43
N ALA A 30 -1.75 12.09 -11.14
CA ALA A 30 -0.81 12.76 -10.23
C ALA A 30 0.61 12.49 -10.74
N PRO A 31 1.49 13.51 -10.78
CA PRO A 31 2.82 13.37 -11.35
C PRO A 31 3.61 12.21 -10.73
N GLU A 32 4.38 11.53 -11.57
CA GLU A 32 5.36 10.52 -11.17
C GLU A 32 6.48 11.22 -10.40
N THR A 33 6.30 11.33 -9.09
CA THR A 33 7.35 11.38 -8.06
C THR A 33 8.62 12.17 -8.37
N GLY A 34 8.83 13.23 -7.59
CA GLY A 34 9.99 14.11 -7.65
C GLY A 34 9.82 15.34 -6.76
N LEU A 35 8.59 15.60 -6.32
CA LEU A 35 8.32 16.52 -5.23
C LEU A 35 8.90 15.94 -3.94
N HIS A 36 10.05 16.46 -3.53
CA HIS A 36 10.55 16.32 -2.17
C HIS A 36 9.57 17.02 -1.24
N PHE A 37 8.62 16.26 -0.69
CA PHE A 37 7.79 16.80 0.37
C PHE A 37 8.66 16.99 1.61
N PRO A 38 8.61 18.18 2.25
CA PRO A 38 9.28 18.34 3.54
C PRO A 38 8.76 17.27 4.49
N LEU A 39 9.62 16.72 5.33
CA LEU A 39 9.22 15.80 6.38
C LEU A 39 8.31 16.56 7.36
N ILE A 40 7.02 16.25 7.31
CA ILE A 40 5.99 16.82 8.21
C ILE A 40 5.67 15.83 9.35
N THR A 41 6.29 14.65 9.35
CA THR A 41 6.07 13.63 10.38
C THR A 41 6.90 13.89 11.64
N SER A 42 6.44 13.33 12.75
CA SER A 42 7.21 13.21 14.00
C SER A 42 8.60 12.61 13.70
N PRO A 43 9.68 12.98 14.44
CA PRO A 43 11.04 12.47 14.19
C PRO A 43 11.20 10.94 14.32
N SER A 44 10.15 10.19 14.65
CA SER A 44 10.18 8.75 14.85
C SER A 44 10.05 7.93 13.57
N TYR A 45 9.23 8.37 12.61
CA TYR A 45 8.94 7.60 11.39
C TYR A 45 8.69 8.51 10.19
N SER A 46 8.84 7.96 8.99
CA SER A 46 8.44 8.60 7.73
C SER A 46 7.61 7.66 6.88
N TYR A 47 6.56 8.18 6.25
CA TYR A 47 5.87 7.46 5.19
C TYR A 47 6.67 7.57 3.90
N LEU A 48 6.87 6.44 3.24
CA LEU A 48 7.51 6.36 1.93
C LEU A 48 6.48 5.86 0.92
N LYS A 49 6.00 6.77 0.06
CA LYS A 49 5.04 6.40 -0.99
C LYS A 49 5.78 5.69 -2.12
N ILE A 50 5.50 4.40 -2.32
CA ILE A 50 6.24 3.55 -3.27
C ILE A 50 5.57 3.41 -4.64
N ALA A 51 4.25 3.63 -4.71
CA ALA A 51 3.47 3.57 -5.93
C ALA A 51 2.22 4.48 -5.83
N GLU A 52 1.57 4.76 -6.96
CA GLU A 52 0.31 5.48 -7.05
C GLU A 52 -0.66 4.75 -7.98
N GLY A 53 -1.97 4.86 -7.70
CA GLY A 53 -3.01 4.21 -8.49
C GLY A 53 -3.26 2.75 -8.07
N CYS A 54 -4.21 2.08 -8.73
CA CYS A 54 -4.56 0.69 -8.40
C CYS A 54 -5.27 0.01 -9.56
N ASP A 55 -4.90 -1.25 -9.82
CA ASP A 55 -5.49 -2.08 -10.89
C ASP A 55 -6.35 -3.24 -10.36
N ASN A 56 -6.75 -3.21 -9.08
CA ASN A 56 -7.61 -4.25 -8.50
C ASN A 56 -9.09 -4.12 -8.91
N PHE A 57 -9.55 -2.91 -9.28
CA PHE A 57 -10.95 -2.66 -9.65
C PHE A 57 -11.99 -3.22 -8.66
N CYS A 58 -11.72 -3.11 -7.36
CA CYS A 58 -12.69 -3.50 -6.34
C CYS A 58 -13.99 -2.71 -6.53
N SER A 59 -15.14 -3.37 -6.49
CA SER A 59 -16.43 -2.75 -6.87
C SER A 59 -16.89 -1.62 -5.93
N TYR A 60 -16.32 -1.56 -4.73
CA TYR A 60 -16.55 -0.50 -3.74
C TYR A 60 -15.53 0.66 -3.81
N CYS A 61 -14.51 0.56 -4.67
CA CYS A 61 -13.37 1.46 -4.66
C CYS A 61 -13.31 2.36 -5.91
N ILE A 62 -13.30 3.68 -5.71
CA ILE A 62 -13.19 4.67 -6.79
C ILE A 62 -11.75 4.92 -7.26
N ILE A 63 -10.75 4.39 -6.54
CA ILE A 63 -9.33 4.70 -6.76
C ILE A 63 -8.87 4.53 -8.21
N PRO A 64 -9.21 3.43 -8.94
CA PRO A 64 -8.75 3.29 -10.32
C PRO A 64 -9.24 4.42 -11.25
N GLN A 65 -10.39 5.02 -10.95
CA GLN A 65 -10.93 6.17 -11.71
C GLN A 65 -10.37 7.51 -11.22
N LEU A 66 -10.00 7.60 -9.94
CA LEU A 66 -9.55 8.85 -9.31
C LEU A 66 -8.03 9.06 -9.42
N ARG A 67 -7.24 7.99 -9.29
CA ARG A 67 -5.76 8.01 -9.23
C ARG A 67 -5.10 7.36 -10.44
N GLY A 68 -5.90 6.77 -11.32
CA GLY A 68 -5.43 6.09 -12.52
C GLY A 68 -4.90 4.68 -12.26
N ARG A 69 -4.19 4.18 -13.27
CA ARG A 69 -3.54 2.85 -13.28
C ARG A 69 -2.43 2.77 -12.24
N PHE A 70 -2.09 1.55 -11.83
CA PHE A 70 -1.01 1.32 -10.89
C PHE A 70 0.33 1.68 -11.54
N ARG A 71 1.12 2.50 -10.85
CA ARG A 71 2.44 2.96 -11.30
C ARG A 71 3.42 2.91 -10.13
N SER A 72 4.44 2.08 -10.25
CA SER A 72 5.52 1.95 -9.28
C SER A 72 6.61 2.99 -9.49
N ARG A 73 7.22 3.43 -8.38
CA ARG A 73 8.46 4.20 -8.44
C ARG A 73 9.66 3.27 -8.65
N SER A 74 10.76 3.82 -9.16
CA SER A 74 12.02 3.06 -9.21
C SER A 74 12.60 2.82 -7.83
N ILE A 75 13.20 1.65 -7.62
CA ILE A 75 13.89 1.29 -6.38
C ILE A 75 14.98 2.32 -6.06
N ASP A 76 15.76 2.75 -7.05
CA ASP A 76 16.81 3.75 -6.87
C ASP A 76 16.29 5.09 -6.33
N SER A 77 15.12 5.55 -6.81
CA SER A 77 14.51 6.76 -6.28
C SER A 77 14.09 6.59 -4.82
N LEU A 78 13.59 5.41 -4.46
CA LEU A 78 13.11 5.10 -3.11
C LEU A 78 14.26 4.96 -2.12
N VAL A 79 15.37 4.34 -2.55
CA VAL A 79 16.60 4.23 -1.74
C VAL A 79 17.18 5.62 -1.44
N ARG A 80 17.28 6.50 -2.45
CA ARG A 80 17.76 7.88 -2.23
C ARG A 80 16.89 8.64 -1.22
N GLU A 81 15.56 8.54 -1.34
CA GLU A 81 14.65 9.17 -0.38
C GLU A 81 14.79 8.57 1.02
N ALA A 82 14.98 7.25 1.13
CA ALA A 82 15.23 6.58 2.40
C ALA A 82 16.55 7.03 3.06
N GLU A 83 17.62 7.23 2.28
CA GLU A 83 18.90 7.77 2.76
C GLU A 83 18.75 9.21 3.28
N GLU A 84 18.00 10.05 2.55
CA GLU A 84 17.69 11.41 3.00
C GLU A 84 16.89 11.42 4.31
N VAL A 85 15.91 10.53 4.45
CA VAL A 85 15.13 10.35 5.67
C VAL A 85 16.02 9.90 6.82
N ALA A 86 16.89 8.90 6.59
CA ALA A 86 17.84 8.41 7.58
C ALA A 86 18.83 9.48 8.03
N SER A 87 19.31 10.34 7.12
CA SER A 87 20.23 11.45 7.43
C SER A 87 19.64 12.46 8.43
N LYS A 88 18.31 12.49 8.55
CA LYS A 88 17.56 13.35 9.48
C LYS A 88 17.27 12.65 10.82
N GLY A 89 17.83 11.47 11.04
CA GLY A 89 17.72 10.70 12.29
C GLY A 89 16.44 9.86 12.42
N ILE A 90 15.63 9.76 11.36
CA ILE A 90 14.43 8.93 11.35
C ILE A 90 14.83 7.47 11.13
N LYS A 91 14.26 6.58 11.94
CA LYS A 91 14.63 5.16 11.98
C LYS A 91 13.60 4.23 11.36
N GLU A 92 12.34 4.65 11.26
CA GLU A 92 11.26 3.82 10.71
C GLU A 92 10.75 4.37 9.37
N LEU A 93 10.72 3.50 8.37
CA LEU A 93 10.01 3.72 7.11
C LEU A 93 8.70 2.96 7.11
N ILE A 94 7.62 3.63 6.72
CA ILE A 94 6.31 3.03 6.51
C ILE A 94 5.99 3.10 5.02
N LEU A 95 6.07 1.95 4.34
CA LEU A 95 5.78 1.83 2.92
C LEU A 95 4.28 1.89 2.68
N ILE A 96 3.89 2.82 1.81
CA ILE A 96 2.49 3.02 1.43
C ILE A 96 2.31 3.06 -0.09
N ALA A 97 1.24 2.43 -0.54
CA ALA A 97 0.62 2.54 -1.85
C ALA A 97 -0.86 2.19 -1.69
N GLN A 98 -1.67 2.34 -2.73
CA GLN A 98 -3.04 1.78 -2.69
C GLN A 98 -3.04 0.25 -2.69
N ASP A 99 -1.97 -0.37 -3.20
CA ASP A 99 -1.66 -1.78 -3.03
C ASP A 99 -0.14 -1.98 -3.00
N THR A 100 0.43 -2.11 -1.81
CA THR A 100 1.88 -2.26 -1.62
C THR A 100 2.39 -3.60 -2.16
N ALA A 101 1.56 -4.65 -2.12
CA ALA A 101 1.94 -6.00 -2.50
C ALA A 101 2.17 -6.15 -4.02
N ARG A 102 1.67 -5.19 -4.82
CA ARG A 102 1.83 -5.15 -6.28
C ARG A 102 3.02 -4.34 -6.77
N PHE A 103 3.81 -3.75 -5.86
CA PHE A 103 4.96 -2.95 -6.25
C PHE A 103 5.86 -3.71 -7.24
N GLY A 104 6.16 -3.05 -8.35
CA GLY A 104 7.01 -3.56 -9.41
C GLY A 104 6.33 -4.42 -10.46
N MET A 105 5.07 -4.85 -10.26
CA MET A 105 4.36 -5.71 -11.24
C MET A 105 4.02 -5.00 -12.56
N ASP A 106 4.04 -3.67 -12.56
CA ASP A 106 3.87 -2.81 -13.74
C ASP A 106 5.19 -2.51 -14.46
N THR A 107 6.32 -3.04 -13.98
CA THR A 107 7.66 -2.75 -14.50
C THR A 107 8.53 -4.02 -14.59
N ASP A 108 9.64 -3.95 -15.34
CA ASP A 108 10.67 -5.00 -15.35
C ASP A 108 11.85 -4.69 -14.38
N GLN A 109 11.68 -3.74 -13.46
CA GLN A 109 12.78 -3.17 -12.65
C GLN A 109 12.94 -3.80 -11.26
N GLY A 110 12.17 -4.86 -10.97
CA GLY A 110 12.18 -5.57 -9.68
C GLY A 110 10.79 -5.60 -9.04
N ASN A 111 10.66 -6.32 -7.93
CA ASN A 111 9.39 -6.47 -7.20
C ASN A 111 9.50 -5.94 -5.75
N LEU A 112 8.44 -6.09 -4.96
CA LEU A 112 8.40 -5.66 -3.56
C LEU A 112 9.55 -6.25 -2.73
N LEU A 113 9.91 -7.53 -2.91
CA LEU A 113 11.00 -8.15 -2.15
C LEU A 113 12.35 -7.54 -2.51
N ASP A 114 12.56 -7.17 -3.78
CA ASP A 114 13.79 -6.48 -4.21
C ASP A 114 13.88 -5.09 -3.59
N LEU A 115 12.76 -4.35 -3.54
CA LEU A 115 12.69 -3.08 -2.83
C LEU A 115 12.98 -3.24 -1.33
N LEU A 116 12.39 -4.23 -0.67
CA LEU A 116 12.60 -4.47 0.76
C LEU A 116 14.07 -4.81 1.07
N ARG A 117 14.74 -5.59 0.21
CA ARG A 117 16.18 -5.86 0.33
C ARG A 117 17.00 -4.58 0.18
N ALA A 118 16.71 -3.77 -0.84
CA ALA A 118 17.42 -2.52 -1.07
C ALA A 118 17.25 -1.53 0.10
N LEU A 119 16.03 -1.38 0.63
CA LEU A 119 15.74 -0.53 1.79
C LEU A 119 16.33 -1.09 3.09
N HIS A 120 16.38 -2.42 3.23
CA HIS A 120 17.02 -3.07 4.37
C HIS A 120 18.50 -2.68 4.49
N ASP A 121 19.19 -2.47 3.37
CA ASP A 121 20.62 -2.13 3.37
C ASP A 121 20.90 -0.64 3.63
N VAL A 122 19.86 0.21 3.65
CA VAL A 122 20.00 1.63 3.99
C VAL A 122 20.45 1.80 5.44
N SER A 123 21.59 2.48 5.61
CA SER A 123 22.16 2.78 6.93
C SER A 123 21.31 3.83 7.66
N GLY A 124 21.09 3.64 8.96
CA GLY A 124 20.26 4.52 9.79
C GLY A 124 18.78 4.14 9.85
N ILE A 125 18.27 3.38 8.87
CA ILE A 125 16.95 2.74 8.95
C ILE A 125 17.05 1.48 9.79
N GLU A 126 16.15 1.34 10.76
CA GLU A 126 16.05 0.21 11.69
C GLU A 126 14.74 -0.57 11.50
N TRP A 127 13.66 0.09 11.09
CA TRP A 127 12.36 -0.54 10.87
C TRP A 127 11.76 -0.18 9.51
N ILE A 128 11.22 -1.19 8.84
CA ILE A 128 10.48 -1.08 7.58
C ILE A 128 9.13 -1.76 7.79
N ARG A 129 8.05 -0.98 7.74
CA ARG A 129 6.69 -1.46 7.91
C ARG A 129 5.94 -1.35 6.59
N MET A 130 5.18 -2.37 6.25
CA MET A 130 4.29 -2.35 5.08
C MET A 130 2.85 -2.11 5.53
N GLN A 131 2.12 -1.27 4.79
CA GLN A 131 0.67 -1.11 4.93
C GLN A 131 -0.03 -1.42 3.62
N TYR A 132 -1.33 -1.76 3.68
CA TYR A 132 -2.17 -1.98 2.50
C TYR A 132 -1.67 -3.10 1.58
N LEU A 133 -1.51 -4.30 2.14
CA LEU A 133 -1.10 -5.50 1.39
C LEU A 133 -2.34 -6.23 0.87
N TYR A 134 -2.61 -6.17 -0.44
CA TYR A 134 -3.67 -7.00 -1.01
C TYR A 134 -3.26 -8.49 -0.94
N PRO A 135 -4.15 -9.38 -0.49
CA PRO A 135 -3.75 -10.74 -0.12
C PRO A 135 -3.40 -11.70 -1.27
N ASP A 136 -3.71 -11.39 -2.54
CA ASP A 136 -3.60 -12.33 -3.66
C ASP A 136 -2.17 -12.71 -4.06
N THR A 137 -1.17 -11.94 -3.64
CA THR A 137 0.25 -12.16 -3.98
C THR A 137 1.11 -12.59 -2.78
N LEU A 138 0.51 -12.77 -1.60
CA LEU A 138 1.24 -13.08 -0.37
C LEU A 138 1.35 -14.59 -0.14
N ASP A 139 2.36 -15.21 -0.73
CA ASP A 139 2.62 -16.65 -0.62
C ASP A 139 3.64 -17.00 0.48
N ARG A 140 3.97 -18.29 0.61
CA ARG A 140 4.99 -18.76 1.55
C ARG A 140 6.37 -18.14 1.28
N ALA A 141 6.77 -17.99 0.02
CA ALA A 141 8.07 -17.45 -0.35
C ALA A 141 8.20 -15.98 0.06
N PHE A 142 7.10 -15.22 0.01
CA PHE A 142 7.03 -13.88 0.58
C PHE A 142 7.36 -13.90 2.07
N PHE A 143 6.62 -14.68 2.89
CA PHE A 143 6.86 -14.71 4.35
C PHE A 143 8.25 -15.21 4.72
N GLU A 144 8.78 -16.21 4.02
CA GLU A 144 10.15 -16.72 4.21
C GLU A 144 11.20 -15.66 3.88
N SER A 145 10.96 -14.85 2.84
CA SER A 145 11.83 -13.73 2.50
C SER A 145 11.82 -12.64 3.57
N ILE A 146 10.64 -12.32 4.13
CA ILE A 146 10.53 -11.36 5.24
C ILE A 146 11.30 -11.85 6.48
N ALA A 147 11.26 -13.15 6.77
CA ALA A 147 12.01 -13.74 7.88
C ALA A 147 13.54 -13.54 7.78
N GLN A 148 14.07 -13.35 6.56
CA GLN A 148 15.50 -13.08 6.33
C GLN A 148 15.86 -11.58 6.40
N LEU A 149 14.88 -10.69 6.56
CA LEU A 149 15.07 -9.24 6.55
C LEU A 149 14.73 -8.66 7.93
N PRO A 150 15.66 -8.66 8.90
CA PRO A 150 15.36 -8.30 10.30
C PRO A 150 14.87 -6.87 10.52
N LYS A 151 15.15 -5.95 9.59
CA LYS A 151 14.58 -4.59 9.64
C LYS A 151 13.12 -4.53 9.18
N VAL A 152 12.65 -5.51 8.40
CA VAL A 152 11.25 -5.56 7.97
C VAL A 152 10.43 -6.15 9.11
N VAL A 153 9.59 -5.31 9.72
CA VAL A 153 8.81 -5.74 10.87
C VAL A 153 7.78 -6.78 10.43
N PRO A 154 7.56 -7.88 11.18
CA PRO A 154 6.55 -8.89 10.86
C PRO A 154 5.14 -8.37 11.22
N TYR A 155 4.74 -7.27 10.57
CA TYR A 155 3.46 -6.61 10.69
C TYR A 155 2.84 -6.55 9.31
N PHE A 156 1.71 -7.23 9.13
CA PHE A 156 1.02 -7.33 7.86
C PHE A 156 -0.38 -6.72 7.98
N ASP A 157 -0.57 -5.59 7.33
CA ASP A 157 -1.87 -4.95 7.16
C ASP A 157 -2.55 -5.46 5.89
N ILE A 158 -3.41 -6.46 6.05
CA ILE A 158 -4.03 -7.23 4.97
C ILE A 158 -5.54 -7.00 5.02
N PRO A 159 -6.08 -6.01 4.29
CA PRO A 159 -7.52 -5.77 4.28
C PRO A 159 -8.23 -6.91 3.53
N ILE A 160 -8.96 -7.78 4.26
CA ILE A 160 -9.72 -8.90 3.67
C ILE A 160 -11.05 -8.46 3.05
N GLN A 161 -11.63 -7.39 3.57
CA GLN A 161 -12.92 -6.78 3.20
C GLN A 161 -14.15 -7.64 3.54
N HIS A 162 -14.11 -8.94 3.28
CA HIS A 162 -15.11 -9.91 3.75
C HIS A 162 -14.48 -11.31 3.81
N ALA A 163 -15.24 -12.31 4.27
CA ALA A 163 -14.82 -13.71 4.26
C ALA A 163 -15.83 -14.67 3.60
N ALA A 164 -16.94 -14.15 3.09
CA ALA A 164 -17.97 -14.95 2.44
C ALA A 164 -17.67 -14.94 0.93
N ASN A 165 -17.47 -16.11 0.33
CA ASN A 165 -17.01 -16.23 -1.06
C ASN A 165 -17.96 -15.54 -2.06
N SER A 166 -19.27 -15.59 -1.80
CA SER A 166 -20.28 -14.88 -2.60
C SER A 166 -20.15 -13.35 -2.50
N VAL A 167 -19.88 -12.80 -1.31
CA VAL A 167 -19.64 -11.36 -1.11
C VAL A 167 -18.32 -10.94 -1.76
N LEU A 168 -17.24 -11.68 -1.52
CA LEU A 168 -15.92 -11.44 -2.11
C LEU A 168 -16.00 -11.35 -3.64
N LYS A 169 -16.76 -12.26 -4.28
CA LYS A 169 -17.01 -12.21 -5.72
C LYS A 169 -17.74 -10.92 -6.14
N ARG A 170 -18.78 -10.48 -5.41
CA ARG A 170 -19.48 -9.21 -5.71
C ARG A 170 -18.60 -7.98 -5.46
N MET A 171 -17.67 -8.08 -4.52
CA MET A 171 -16.64 -7.06 -4.25
C MET A 171 -15.57 -6.97 -5.36
N ASN A 172 -15.58 -7.89 -6.34
CA ASN A 172 -14.52 -8.11 -7.32
C ASN A 172 -13.17 -8.43 -6.65
N ARG A 173 -13.20 -9.26 -5.60
CA ARG A 173 -11.99 -9.75 -4.93
C ARG A 173 -11.49 -11.02 -5.62
N HIS A 174 -10.18 -11.16 -5.72
CA HIS A 174 -9.53 -12.33 -6.33
C HIS A 174 -9.13 -13.39 -5.30
N THR A 175 -9.64 -13.26 -4.08
CA THR A 175 -9.39 -14.18 -2.96
C THR A 175 -10.65 -14.91 -2.54
N SER A 176 -10.48 -16.07 -1.91
CA SER A 176 -11.54 -16.82 -1.23
C SER A 176 -11.27 -16.93 0.26
N LYS A 177 -12.26 -17.37 1.03
CA LYS A 177 -12.13 -17.70 2.46
C LYS A 177 -10.99 -18.68 2.71
N GLU A 178 -10.92 -19.74 1.92
CA GLU A 178 -9.93 -20.79 2.03
C GLU A 178 -8.52 -20.22 1.80
N HIS A 179 -8.37 -19.40 0.75
CA HIS A 179 -7.12 -18.72 0.49
C HIS A 179 -6.69 -17.82 1.65
N LEU A 180 -7.61 -17.05 2.24
CA LEU A 180 -7.30 -16.18 3.38
C LEU A 180 -6.90 -17.00 4.63
N ILE A 181 -7.57 -18.12 4.90
CA ILE A 181 -7.20 -19.03 6.00
C ILE A 181 -5.80 -19.59 5.79
N ASP A 182 -5.48 -20.05 4.58
CA ASP A 182 -4.18 -20.63 4.27
C ASP A 182 -3.06 -19.59 4.31
N LEU A 183 -3.33 -18.36 3.88
CA LEU A 183 -2.42 -17.22 4.04
C LEU A 183 -2.12 -16.96 5.52
N ILE A 184 -3.16 -16.86 6.37
CA ILE A 184 -3.00 -16.62 7.81
C ILE A 184 -2.20 -17.75 8.46
N ARG A 185 -2.51 -19.01 8.13
CA ARG A 185 -1.77 -20.18 8.63
C ARG A 185 -0.31 -20.15 8.20
N THR A 186 -0.04 -19.85 6.94
CA THR A 186 1.32 -19.76 6.40
C THR A 186 2.11 -18.65 7.08
N ALA A 187 1.51 -17.47 7.25
CA ALA A 187 2.14 -16.36 7.96
C ALA A 187 2.51 -16.76 9.39
N ARG A 188 1.61 -17.44 10.12
CA ARG A 188 1.82 -17.90 11.51
C ARG A 188 2.85 -19.03 11.62
N ASP A 189 2.92 -19.90 10.61
CA ASP A 189 3.88 -20.99 10.55
C ASP A 189 5.32 -20.46 10.35
N VAL A 190 5.49 -19.53 9.39
CA VAL A 190 6.81 -18.96 9.07
C VAL A 190 7.24 -17.88 10.06
N LEU A 191 6.29 -17.05 10.52
CA LEU A 191 6.51 -15.93 11.44
C LEU A 191 5.50 -16.02 12.60
N PRO A 192 5.77 -16.83 13.65
CA PRO A 192 4.84 -17.07 14.76
C PRO A 192 4.33 -15.79 15.43
N ASP A 193 5.22 -14.81 15.60
CA ASP A 193 4.94 -13.52 16.25
C ASP A 193 4.35 -12.46 15.31
N ALA A 194 3.98 -12.82 14.08
CA ALA A 194 3.46 -11.87 13.10
C ALA A 194 2.23 -11.11 13.63
N VAL A 195 2.18 -9.81 13.46
CA VAL A 195 0.96 -9.04 13.72
C VAL A 195 0.14 -8.99 12.44
N LEU A 196 -1.08 -9.50 12.49
CA LEU A 196 -2.03 -9.46 11.37
C LEU A 196 -3.09 -8.40 11.67
N ARG A 197 -3.07 -7.31 10.93
CA ARG A 197 -4.12 -6.28 10.93
C ARG A 197 -4.99 -6.48 9.71
N THR A 198 -6.30 -6.28 9.85
CA THR A 198 -7.22 -6.37 8.72
C THR A 198 -8.31 -5.30 8.81
N THR A 199 -9.10 -5.21 7.75
CA THR A 199 -10.32 -4.39 7.64
C THR A 199 -11.40 -5.23 6.99
N ALA A 200 -12.64 -5.09 7.47
CA ALA A 200 -13.83 -5.71 6.91
C ALA A 200 -14.90 -4.64 6.66
N ILE A 201 -15.72 -4.86 5.64
CA ILE A 201 -16.88 -4.03 5.27
C ILE A 201 -18.13 -4.88 5.46
N VAL A 202 -19.02 -4.44 6.32
CA VAL A 202 -20.35 -5.04 6.54
C VAL A 202 -21.42 -4.24 5.80
N GLY A 203 -22.57 -4.85 5.53
CA GLY A 203 -23.64 -4.22 4.79
C GLY A 203 -23.29 -3.96 3.32
N PHE A 204 -22.40 -4.78 2.74
CA PHE A 204 -22.11 -4.69 1.31
C PHE A 204 -23.40 -4.95 0.50
N PRO A 205 -23.66 -4.27 -0.64
CA PRO A 205 -24.92 -4.44 -1.38
C PRO A 205 -25.29 -5.91 -1.63
N GLY A 206 -26.43 -6.31 -1.07
CA GLY A 206 -26.95 -7.69 -1.15
C GLY A 206 -26.38 -8.67 -0.11
N GLU A 207 -25.61 -8.22 0.88
CA GLU A 207 -25.16 -9.03 2.02
C GLU A 207 -26.36 -9.63 2.77
N THR A 208 -26.31 -10.94 2.99
CA THR A 208 -27.34 -11.69 3.73
C THR A 208 -26.90 -11.94 5.18
N PRO A 209 -27.84 -12.21 6.11
CA PRO A 209 -27.49 -12.58 7.49
C PRO A 209 -26.52 -13.77 7.58
N ALA A 210 -26.67 -14.78 6.70
CA ALA A 210 -25.78 -15.94 6.67
C ALA A 210 -24.35 -15.58 6.21
N GLU A 211 -24.20 -14.66 5.26
CA GLU A 211 -22.88 -14.16 4.83
C GLU A 211 -22.23 -13.33 5.95
N PHE A 212 -23.01 -12.54 6.69
CA PHE A 212 -22.53 -11.82 7.87
C PHE A 212 -22.06 -12.76 8.98
N ASP A 213 -22.86 -13.79 9.31
CA ASP A 213 -22.49 -14.81 10.29
C ASP A 213 -21.21 -15.56 9.87
N GLU A 214 -21.04 -15.81 8.57
CA GLU A 214 -19.81 -16.39 8.04
C GLU A 214 -18.58 -15.48 8.25
N LEU A 215 -18.71 -14.17 8.04
CA LEU A 215 -17.65 -13.20 8.34
C LEU A 215 -17.31 -13.19 9.84
N MET A 216 -18.33 -13.17 10.71
CA MET A 216 -18.11 -13.18 12.16
C MET A 216 -17.40 -14.47 12.60
N SER A 217 -17.81 -15.63 12.07
CA SER A 217 -17.14 -16.90 12.34
C SER A 217 -15.72 -16.97 11.78
N PHE A 218 -15.39 -16.24 10.72
CA PHE A 218 -14.03 -16.19 10.18
C PHE A 218 -13.09 -15.34 11.06
N ILE A 219 -13.62 -14.29 11.70
CA ILE A 219 -12.82 -13.37 12.54
C ILE A 219 -12.47 -13.99 13.90
N GLN A 220 -13.31 -14.88 14.43
CA GLN A 220 -13.14 -15.58 15.70
C GLN A 220 -12.08 -16.69 15.63
#